data_AF-A0A1H4KZT7-F1
#
_entry.id   AF-A0A1H4KZT7-F1
#
_cell.length_a   1.000
_cell.length_b   1.000
_cell.length_c   1.000
_cell.angle_alpha   90.00
_cell.angle_beta   90.00
_cell.angle_gamma   90.00
#
_symmetry.space_group_name_H-M   'P 1'
#
loop_
_entity.id
_entity.type
_entity.pdbx_description
1 polymer ?
#
loop_
_entity_poly.entity_id
_entity_poly.type
_entity_poly.pdbx_seq_one_letter_code
_entity_poly.pdbx_strand_id
1 'polypeptide(L)'
;MTEPLNDTNQFAWARSMWKPFVDQAFDLKRRTGAPRDDSPEGILRRLQRLEDERDIELTFRRYHACYDAGDIEAILSCYTDDAIQINARGTYQGHDELRESYRWLTDGQKFAIHHGTNVVVTLDEDDPDHATLNAFWFSAVMTHQDKLLSCGGTYVHRMRRVDGDWLIAKQRITFNYLTKQSHIARKMGDSVPPAAGQVTTRDLVEERYLLT
;
A
#
# COMPACT_ATOMS: atom_id res chain seq x y z
N MET A 1 20.03 -18.24 -17.88
CA MET A 1 18.58 -18.48 -18.05
C MET A 1 18.00 -18.66 -16.66
N THR A 2 17.37 -17.62 -16.12
CA THR A 2 16.68 -17.69 -14.83
C THR A 2 15.39 -18.47 -15.03
N GLU A 3 15.19 -19.56 -14.29
CA GLU A 3 13.92 -20.27 -14.25
C GLU A 3 12.77 -19.29 -13.95
N PRO A 4 11.58 -19.47 -14.56
CA PRO A 4 10.42 -18.65 -14.24
C PRO A 4 10.09 -18.84 -12.75
N LEU A 5 9.96 -17.73 -12.02
CA LEU A 5 9.45 -17.72 -10.65
C LEU A 5 8.15 -18.55 -10.60
N ASN A 6 8.27 -19.71 -9.96
CA ASN A 6 7.39 -20.87 -10.03
C ASN A 6 5.88 -20.52 -10.09
N ASP A 7 5.27 -20.83 -11.23
CA ASP A 7 3.86 -20.60 -11.60
C ASP A 7 2.87 -21.37 -10.69
N THR A 8 3.35 -22.31 -9.88
CA THR A 8 2.50 -23.21 -9.09
C THR A 8 2.07 -22.68 -7.72
N ASN A 9 2.60 -21.55 -7.22
CA ASN A 9 2.28 -21.06 -5.87
C ASN A 9 1.52 -19.72 -5.82
N GLN A 10 1.43 -18.96 -6.91
CA GLN A 10 0.72 -17.66 -6.91
C GLN A 10 -0.77 -17.82 -6.51
N PHE A 11 -1.42 -18.90 -6.96
CA PHE A 11 -2.82 -19.20 -6.63
C PHE A 11 -3.06 -19.61 -5.17
N ALA A 12 -2.13 -20.37 -4.55
CA ALA A 12 -2.25 -20.77 -3.15
C ALA A 12 -2.06 -19.55 -2.22
N TRP A 13 -1.13 -18.66 -2.56
CA TRP A 13 -0.88 -17.42 -1.83
C TRP A 13 -2.06 -16.46 -1.95
N ALA A 14 -2.66 -16.35 -3.15
CA ALA A 14 -3.87 -15.56 -3.41
C ALA A 14 -5.10 -16.05 -2.63
N ARG A 15 -5.28 -17.36 -2.47
CA ARG A 15 -6.47 -17.93 -1.79
C ARG A 15 -6.42 -17.81 -0.26
N SER A 16 -5.24 -17.80 0.32
CA SER A 16 -5.07 -17.84 1.78
C SER A 16 -5.68 -16.64 2.53
N MET A 17 -5.88 -15.50 1.87
CA MET A 17 -6.41 -14.29 2.51
C MET A 17 -7.93 -14.23 2.60
N TRP A 18 -8.68 -14.98 1.77
CA TRP A 18 -10.14 -14.85 1.76
C TRP A 18 -10.74 -15.15 3.13
N LYS A 19 -10.22 -16.14 3.88
CA LYS A 19 -10.75 -16.44 5.20
C LYS A 19 -10.44 -15.36 6.25
N PRO A 20 -9.18 -14.97 6.53
CA PRO A 20 -8.90 -13.90 7.49
C PRO A 20 -9.59 -12.58 7.13
N PHE A 21 -9.63 -12.23 5.84
CA PHE A 21 -10.26 -11.01 5.36
C PHE A 21 -11.78 -11.03 5.56
N VAL A 22 -12.43 -12.15 5.26
CA VAL A 22 -13.87 -12.34 5.48
C VAL A 22 -14.20 -12.37 6.97
N ASP A 23 -13.38 -13.04 7.78
CA ASP A 23 -13.55 -13.08 9.24
C ASP A 23 -13.46 -11.64 9.83
N GLN A 24 -12.48 -10.85 9.40
CA GLN A 24 -12.38 -9.43 9.78
C GLN A 24 -13.59 -8.60 9.29
N ALA A 25 -14.08 -8.84 8.08
CA ALA A 25 -15.27 -8.14 7.57
C ALA A 25 -16.53 -8.46 8.40
N PHE A 26 -16.70 -9.71 8.83
CA PHE A 26 -17.79 -10.08 9.74
C PHE A 26 -17.60 -9.48 11.13
N ASP A 27 -16.37 -9.45 11.63
CA ASP A 27 -16.05 -8.80 12.89
C ASP A 27 -16.38 -7.30 12.88
N LEU A 28 -15.97 -6.60 11.81
CA LEU A 28 -16.31 -5.19 11.59
C LEU A 28 -17.84 -4.97 11.64
N LYS A 29 -18.61 -5.83 10.95
CA LYS A 29 -20.07 -5.76 10.98
C LYS A 29 -20.62 -5.93 12.40
N ARG A 30 -20.14 -6.91 13.17
CA ARG A 30 -20.57 -7.12 14.57
C ARG A 30 -20.30 -5.88 15.42
N ARG A 31 -19.10 -5.30 15.29
CA ARG A 31 -18.68 -4.11 16.06
C ARG A 31 -19.54 -2.88 15.74
N THR A 32 -19.90 -2.67 14.48
CA THR A 32 -20.77 -1.53 14.09
C THR A 32 -22.19 -1.62 14.64
N GLY A 33 -22.66 -2.81 15.03
CA GLY A 33 -24.01 -3.04 15.56
C GLY A 33 -24.10 -3.12 17.09
N ALA A 34 -22.98 -3.06 17.80
CA ALA A 34 -22.97 -3.14 19.27
C ALA A 34 -23.52 -1.85 19.90
N PRO A 35 -24.24 -1.92 21.04
CA PRO A 35 -24.61 -0.74 21.82
C PRO A 35 -23.39 0.11 22.15
N ARG A 36 -23.55 1.42 22.05
CA ARG A 36 -22.51 2.38 22.34
C ARG A 36 -22.47 2.66 23.84
N ASP A 37 -21.30 2.53 24.43
CA ASP A 37 -21.03 3.11 25.75
C ASP A 37 -20.83 4.62 25.56
N ASP A 38 -21.78 5.40 26.06
CA ASP A 38 -21.80 6.86 25.98
C ASP A 38 -21.33 7.52 27.31
N SER A 39 -20.78 6.73 28.25
CA SER A 39 -20.00 7.28 29.36
C SER A 39 -18.76 8.04 28.82
N PRO A 40 -18.22 9.02 29.58
CA PRO A 40 -16.97 9.70 29.20
C PRO A 40 -15.84 8.72 28.86
N GLU A 41 -15.67 7.67 29.65
CA GLU A 41 -14.65 6.64 29.44
C GLU A 41 -14.94 5.82 28.17
N GLY A 42 -16.21 5.49 27.92
CA GLY A 42 -16.65 4.82 26.70
C GLY A 42 -16.37 5.62 25.44
N ILE A 43 -16.62 6.93 25.49
CA ILE A 43 -16.33 7.85 24.40
C ILE A 43 -14.82 7.94 24.14
N LEU A 44 -14.00 8.11 25.18
CA LEU A 44 -12.54 8.18 25.02
C LEU A 44 -11.95 6.91 24.41
N ARG A 45 -12.41 5.72 24.85
CA ARG A 45 -11.97 4.44 24.24
C ARG A 45 -12.35 4.34 22.76
N ARG A 46 -13.55 4.80 22.40
CA ARG A 46 -14.02 4.80 21.01
C ARG A 46 -13.26 5.81 20.15
N LEU A 47 -12.89 6.96 20.70
CA LEU A 47 -12.08 7.97 20.02
C LEU A 47 -10.67 7.44 19.74
N GLN A 48 -9.97 6.93 20.76
CA GLN A 48 -8.64 6.35 20.62
C GLN A 48 -8.60 5.27 19.54
N ARG A 49 -9.60 4.38 19.54
CA ARG A 49 -9.74 3.34 18.51
C ARG A 49 -9.88 3.93 17.10
N LEU A 50 -10.67 5.00 16.93
CA LEU A 50 -10.83 5.65 15.62
C LEU A 50 -9.55 6.35 15.16
N GLU A 51 -8.81 6.96 16.09
CA GLU A 51 -7.51 7.58 15.83
C GLU A 51 -6.50 6.51 15.41
N ASP A 52 -6.41 5.40 16.13
CA ASP A 52 -5.51 4.29 15.79
C ASP A 52 -5.82 3.66 14.43
N GLU A 53 -7.09 3.37 14.16
CA GLU A 53 -7.52 2.86 12.84
C GLU A 53 -7.15 3.85 11.73
N ARG A 54 -7.33 5.15 12.00
CA ARG A 54 -7.01 6.20 11.03
C ARG A 54 -5.51 6.30 10.79
N ASP A 55 -4.69 6.25 11.82
CA ASP A 55 -3.24 6.36 11.71
C ASP A 55 -2.63 5.16 10.99
N ILE A 56 -3.16 3.96 11.23
CA ILE A 56 -2.79 2.75 10.48
C ILE A 56 -3.15 2.90 8.99
N GLU A 57 -4.35 3.36 8.67
CA GLU A 57 -4.74 3.63 7.28
C GLU A 57 -3.88 4.70 6.61
N LEU A 58 -3.55 5.77 7.35
CA LEU A 58 -2.69 6.85 6.85
C LEU A 58 -1.27 6.35 6.59
N THR A 59 -0.74 5.48 7.45
CA THR A 59 0.56 4.82 7.24
C THR A 59 0.55 3.98 5.97
N PHE A 60 -0.52 3.21 5.73
CA PHE A 60 -0.68 2.44 4.50
C PHE A 60 -0.78 3.32 3.23
N ARG A 61 -1.48 4.46 3.31
CA ARG A 61 -1.57 5.44 2.22
C ARG A 61 -0.23 6.12 1.95
N ARG A 62 0.48 6.52 3.01
CA ARG A 62 1.81 7.12 2.94
C ARG A 62 2.79 6.16 2.29
N TYR A 63 2.78 4.89 2.71
CA TYR A 63 3.60 3.84 2.10
C TYR A 63 3.47 3.79 0.57
N HIS A 64 2.25 3.76 0.03
CA HIS A 64 2.04 3.75 -1.43
C HIS A 64 2.46 5.05 -2.10
N ALA A 65 2.16 6.21 -1.50
CA ALA A 65 2.55 7.49 -2.05
C ALA A 65 4.08 7.65 -2.12
N CYS A 66 4.79 7.25 -1.07
CA CYS A 66 6.25 7.28 -1.02
C CYS A 66 6.86 6.29 -2.03
N TYR A 67 6.25 5.11 -2.21
CA TYR A 67 6.65 4.16 -3.24
C TYR A 67 6.54 4.77 -4.64
N ASP A 68 5.39 5.35 -4.97
CA ASP A 68 5.14 5.93 -6.30
C ASP A 68 6.02 7.15 -6.57
N ALA A 69 6.45 7.86 -5.51
CA ALA A 69 7.41 8.94 -5.58
C ALA A 69 8.88 8.47 -5.69
N GLY A 70 9.17 7.19 -5.46
CA GLY A 70 10.53 6.66 -5.45
C GLY A 70 11.39 7.11 -4.25
N ASP A 71 10.78 7.65 -3.20
CA ASP A 71 11.49 8.13 -2.00
C ASP A 71 11.71 6.97 -1.01
N ILE A 72 12.88 6.35 -1.07
CA ILE A 72 13.19 5.16 -0.28
C ILE A 72 13.20 5.47 1.22
N GLU A 73 13.72 6.62 1.66
CA GLU A 73 13.76 6.96 3.08
C GLU A 73 12.34 7.22 3.62
N ALA A 74 11.48 7.86 2.82
CA ALA A 74 10.08 8.03 3.18
C ALA A 74 9.32 6.69 3.22
N ILE A 75 9.64 5.74 2.32
CA ILE A 75 9.10 4.36 2.40
C ILE A 75 9.53 3.69 3.71
N LEU A 76 10.82 3.75 4.06
CA LEU A 76 11.38 3.12 5.27
C LEU A 76 10.80 3.73 6.55
N SER A 77 10.46 5.02 6.55
CA SER A 77 9.76 5.67 7.67
C SER A 77 8.36 5.10 7.97
N CYS A 78 7.82 4.24 7.10
CA CYS A 78 6.56 3.52 7.35
C CYS A 78 6.78 2.17 8.03
N TYR A 79 8.03 1.74 8.23
CA TYR A 79 8.39 0.46 8.82
C TYR A 79 9.07 0.62 10.18
N THR A 80 8.89 -0.35 11.06
CA THR A 80 9.76 -0.46 12.25
C THR A 80 11.19 -0.81 11.82
N ASP A 81 12.18 -0.44 12.63
CA ASP A 81 13.60 -0.69 12.32
C ASP A 81 13.93 -2.18 12.11
N ASP A 82 13.20 -3.07 12.81
CA ASP A 82 13.30 -4.53 12.77
C ASP A 82 12.29 -5.18 11.79
N ALA A 83 11.66 -4.40 10.91
CA ALA A 83 10.55 -4.90 10.11
C ALA A 83 10.92 -6.06 9.18
N ILE A 84 9.96 -6.95 8.93
CA ILE A 84 10.13 -8.09 8.02
C ILE A 84 9.15 -7.98 6.86
N GLN A 85 9.65 -7.97 5.62
CA GLN A 85 8.84 -8.06 4.42
C GLN A 85 9.03 -9.41 3.72
N ILE A 86 7.94 -10.07 3.38
CA ILE A 86 7.91 -11.32 2.62
C ILE A 86 7.13 -11.09 1.33
N ASN A 87 7.78 -11.32 0.19
CA ASN A 87 7.14 -11.22 -1.12
C ASN A 87 7.69 -12.30 -2.08
N ALA A 88 7.26 -12.29 -3.34
CA ALA A 88 7.66 -13.30 -4.33
C ALA A 88 9.17 -13.34 -4.64
N ARG A 89 9.93 -12.27 -4.30
CA ARG A 89 11.37 -12.18 -4.48
C ARG A 89 12.17 -12.70 -3.28
N GLY A 90 11.56 -12.82 -2.10
CA GLY A 90 12.22 -13.30 -0.90
C GLY A 90 11.69 -12.70 0.40
N THR A 91 12.48 -12.87 1.45
CA THR A 91 12.29 -12.24 2.75
C THR A 91 13.37 -11.19 2.94
N TYR A 92 12.99 -10.00 3.41
CA TYR A 92 13.85 -8.86 3.68
C TYR A 92 13.63 -8.43 5.13
N GLN A 93 14.68 -8.28 5.90
CA GLN A 93 14.65 -7.97 7.32
C GLN A 93 15.44 -6.70 7.64
N GLY A 94 14.79 -5.79 8.36
CA GLY A 94 15.33 -4.51 8.76
C GLY A 94 15.46 -3.51 7.60
N HIS A 95 15.71 -2.25 7.95
CA HIS A 95 15.76 -1.17 6.97
C HIS A 95 16.83 -1.36 5.89
N ASP A 96 17.98 -1.97 6.20
CA ASP A 96 19.06 -2.15 5.23
C ASP A 96 18.67 -3.08 4.08
N GLU A 97 18.08 -4.25 4.38
CA GLU A 97 17.61 -5.16 3.33
C GLU A 97 16.39 -4.61 2.58
N LEU A 98 15.49 -3.92 3.29
CA LEU A 98 14.36 -3.25 2.68
C LEU A 98 14.81 -2.15 1.71
N ARG A 99 15.81 -1.35 2.08
CA ARG A 99 16.38 -0.29 1.24
C ARG A 99 16.87 -0.85 -0.09
N GLU A 100 17.64 -1.93 -0.05
CA GLU A 100 18.16 -2.55 -1.27
C GLU A 100 17.05 -3.19 -2.13
N SER A 101 16.02 -3.78 -1.50
CA SER A 101 14.83 -4.27 -2.19
C SER A 101 14.06 -3.15 -2.91
N TYR A 102 13.85 -2.02 -2.25
CA TYR A 102 13.15 -0.87 -2.83
C TYR A 102 13.98 -0.15 -3.88
N ARG A 103 15.30 0.02 -3.68
CA ARG A 103 16.21 0.57 -4.69
C ARG A 103 16.11 -0.21 -6.00
N TRP A 104 16.16 -1.54 -5.93
CA TRP A 104 16.01 -2.38 -7.13
C TRP A 104 14.67 -2.17 -7.84
N LEU A 105 13.59 -1.94 -7.10
CA LEU A 105 12.28 -1.68 -7.67
C LEU A 105 12.21 -0.30 -8.32
N THR A 106 12.60 0.75 -7.60
CA THR A 106 12.49 2.15 -8.05
C THR A 106 13.40 2.43 -9.23
N ASP A 107 14.62 1.87 -9.25
CA ASP A 107 15.57 2.03 -10.36
C ASP A 107 15.10 1.32 -11.65
N GLY A 108 14.17 0.36 -11.53
CA GLY A 108 13.59 -0.37 -12.66
C GLY A 108 12.41 0.33 -13.33
N GLN A 109 11.89 1.41 -12.74
CA GLN A 109 10.58 1.97 -13.05
C GLN A 109 10.68 3.47 -13.40
N LYS A 110 10.10 3.86 -14.54
CA LYS A 110 9.89 5.30 -14.84
C LYS A 110 8.85 5.91 -13.92
N PHE A 111 7.77 5.16 -13.67
CA PHE A 111 6.75 5.49 -12.69
C PHE A 111 5.97 4.23 -12.31
N ALA A 112 5.35 4.29 -11.13
CA ALA A 112 4.32 3.37 -10.70
C ALA A 112 3.10 4.17 -10.21
N ILE A 113 1.94 3.53 -10.26
CA ILE A 113 0.70 4.05 -9.69
C ILE A 113 0.08 2.92 -8.88
N HIS A 114 0.22 2.97 -7.56
CA HIS A 114 -0.28 1.96 -6.64
C HIS A 114 -1.65 2.32 -6.08
N HIS A 115 -2.57 1.35 -6.15
CA HIS A 115 -3.88 1.45 -5.54
C HIS A 115 -4.03 0.37 -4.46
N GLY A 116 -4.08 0.81 -3.20
CA GLY A 116 -4.52 -0.02 -2.09
C GLY A 116 -6.03 0.09 -1.91
N THR A 117 -6.74 -1.03 -1.92
CA THR A 117 -8.20 -1.07 -1.79
C THR A 117 -8.63 -2.09 -0.75
N ASN A 118 -9.91 -2.05 -0.39
CA ASN A 118 -10.50 -3.02 0.54
C ASN A 118 -9.68 -3.09 1.83
N VAL A 119 -9.29 -1.94 2.38
CA VAL A 119 -8.47 -1.87 3.58
C VAL A 119 -9.33 -2.21 4.79
N VAL A 120 -8.89 -3.18 5.58
CA VAL A 120 -9.55 -3.57 6.83
C VAL A 120 -8.51 -3.59 7.93
N VAL A 121 -8.75 -2.80 8.97
CA VAL A 121 -7.92 -2.73 10.18
C VAL A 121 -8.61 -3.48 11.30
N THR A 122 -7.83 -4.23 12.07
CA THR A 122 -8.27 -4.91 13.29
C THR A 122 -7.23 -4.66 14.36
N LEU A 123 -7.57 -3.79 15.31
CA LEU A 123 -6.79 -3.61 16.54
C LEU A 123 -6.83 -4.89 17.37
N ASP A 124 -5.71 -5.22 18.01
CA ASP A 124 -5.63 -6.32 18.96
C ASP A 124 -6.37 -5.94 20.25
N GLU A 125 -7.15 -6.87 20.80
CA GLU A 125 -7.96 -6.64 22.01
C GLU A 125 -7.13 -6.83 23.29
N ASP A 126 -6.06 -7.60 23.20
CA ASP A 126 -5.18 -7.94 24.32
C ASP A 126 -3.92 -7.05 24.37
N ASP A 127 -3.58 -6.37 23.26
CA ASP A 127 -2.39 -5.54 23.14
C ASP A 127 -2.67 -4.23 22.34
N PRO A 128 -2.80 -3.06 23.00
CA PRO A 128 -3.19 -1.80 22.34
C PRO A 128 -2.12 -1.24 21.38
N ASP A 129 -0.91 -1.81 21.36
CA ASP A 129 0.18 -1.41 20.49
C ASP A 129 0.34 -2.33 19.28
N HIS A 130 -0.60 -3.26 19.08
CA HIS A 130 -0.60 -4.16 17.94
C HIS A 130 -1.93 -4.12 17.16
N ALA A 131 -1.80 -4.26 15.84
CA ALA A 131 -2.95 -4.36 14.96
C ALA A 131 -2.62 -5.17 13.70
N THR A 132 -3.67 -5.53 12.97
CA THR A 132 -3.56 -6.18 11.67
C THR A 132 -4.26 -5.35 10.62
N LEU A 133 -3.57 -5.09 9.50
CA LEU A 133 -4.18 -4.52 8.30
C LEU A 133 -4.15 -5.56 7.18
N ASN A 134 -5.29 -5.77 6.54
CA ASN A 134 -5.37 -6.51 5.29
C ASN A 134 -5.91 -5.62 4.18
N ALA A 135 -5.39 -5.79 2.97
CA ALA A 135 -5.80 -5.00 1.82
C ALA A 135 -5.59 -5.76 0.51
N PHE A 136 -6.28 -5.31 -0.53
CA PHE A 136 -5.99 -5.65 -1.91
C PHE A 136 -5.11 -4.56 -2.51
N TRP A 137 -4.34 -4.93 -3.54
CA TRP A 137 -3.59 -3.95 -4.30
C TRP A 137 -3.56 -4.28 -5.78
N PHE A 138 -3.50 -3.22 -6.58
CA PHE A 138 -3.17 -3.30 -7.99
C PHE A 138 -2.37 -2.08 -8.38
N SER A 139 -1.56 -2.23 -9.42
CA SER A 139 -0.64 -1.20 -9.89
C SER A 139 -0.55 -1.18 -11.40
N ALA A 140 -0.27 0.01 -11.93
CA ALA A 140 0.22 0.21 -13.28
C ALA A 140 1.66 0.73 -13.20
N VAL A 141 2.58 0.07 -13.91
CA VAL A 141 4.02 0.38 -13.85
C VAL A 141 4.53 0.57 -15.27
N MET A 142 5.27 1.66 -15.49
CA MET A 142 6.03 1.89 -16.72
C MET A 142 7.50 1.65 -16.46
N THR A 143 8.14 0.74 -17.21
CA THR A 143 9.59 0.50 -17.07
C THR A 143 10.40 1.52 -17.87
N HIS A 144 11.71 1.62 -17.60
CA HIS A 144 12.62 2.44 -18.41
C HIS A 144 12.68 2.03 -19.89
N GLN A 145 12.28 0.80 -20.25
CA GLN A 145 12.16 0.34 -21.63
C GLN A 145 10.74 0.50 -22.24
N ASP A 146 9.92 1.41 -21.69
CA ASP A 146 8.58 1.74 -22.20
C ASP A 146 7.60 0.54 -22.26
N LYS A 147 7.76 -0.39 -21.31
CA LYS A 147 6.81 -1.49 -21.12
C LYS A 147 5.81 -1.10 -20.04
N LEU A 148 4.53 -1.04 -20.43
CA LEU A 148 3.42 -0.87 -19.48
C LEU A 148 3.01 -2.24 -18.93
N LEU A 149 3.09 -2.38 -17.62
CA LEU A 149 2.72 -3.58 -16.88
C LEU A 149 1.56 -3.25 -15.93
N SER A 150 0.65 -4.20 -15.76
CA SER A 150 -0.33 -4.18 -14.69
C SER A 150 -0.17 -5.41 -13.83
N CYS A 151 -0.15 -5.22 -12.51
CA CYS A 151 -0.02 -6.28 -11.55
C CYS A 151 -0.93 -6.03 -10.36
N GLY A 152 -1.13 -7.07 -9.56
CA GLY A 152 -1.90 -6.93 -8.35
C GLY A 152 -1.81 -8.14 -7.46
N GLY A 153 -2.33 -7.98 -6.26
CA GLY A 153 -2.29 -8.98 -5.22
C GLY A 153 -2.90 -8.46 -3.95
N THR A 154 -2.32 -8.85 -2.84
CA THR A 154 -2.90 -8.65 -1.52
C THR A 154 -1.81 -8.42 -0.48
N TYR A 155 -2.17 -7.69 0.58
CA TYR A 155 -1.32 -7.33 1.70
C TYR A 155 -1.83 -7.93 3.01
N VAL A 156 -0.90 -8.44 3.83
CA VAL A 156 -1.10 -8.67 5.27
C VAL A 156 -0.04 -7.90 6.02
N HIS A 157 -0.45 -6.93 6.82
CA HIS A 157 0.45 -6.17 7.66
C HIS A 157 0.19 -6.51 9.12
N ARG A 158 1.25 -6.74 9.88
CA ARG A 158 1.24 -6.62 11.35
C ARG A 158 1.79 -5.24 11.66
N MET A 159 0.93 -4.42 12.24
CA MET A 159 1.23 -3.06 12.66
C MET A 159 1.70 -3.10 14.11
N ARG A 160 2.66 -2.24 14.45
CA ARG A 160 3.13 -2.04 15.82
C ARG A 160 3.24 -0.54 16.08
N ARG A 161 2.76 -0.09 17.24
CA ARG A 161 3.00 1.27 17.70
C ARG A 161 4.42 1.38 18.27
N VAL A 162 5.16 2.38 17.84
CA VAL A 162 6.51 2.69 18.31
C VAL A 162 6.58 4.19 18.55
N ASP A 163 6.88 4.60 19.78
CA ASP A 163 6.99 6.02 20.19
C ASP A 163 5.76 6.88 19.81
N GLY A 164 4.57 6.26 19.81
CA GLY A 164 3.31 6.90 19.44
C GLY A 164 2.88 6.71 17.99
N ASP A 165 3.79 6.32 17.10
CA ASP A 165 3.52 6.14 15.67
C ASP A 165 3.16 4.69 15.33
N TRP A 166 2.12 4.50 14.52
CA TRP A 166 1.79 3.19 13.96
C TRP A 166 2.66 2.87 12.76
N LEU A 167 3.45 1.80 12.84
CA LEU A 167 4.40 1.39 11.79
C LEU A 167 4.16 -0.05 11.34
N ILE A 168 4.64 -0.38 10.14
CA ILE A 168 4.59 -1.73 9.58
C ILE A 168 5.74 -2.55 10.20
N ALA A 169 5.41 -3.50 11.07
CA ALA A 169 6.39 -4.40 11.67
C ALA A 169 6.60 -5.68 10.85
N LYS A 170 5.54 -6.20 10.24
CA LYS A 170 5.63 -7.33 9.30
C LYS A 170 4.73 -7.09 8.13
N GLN A 171 5.21 -7.39 6.93
CA GLN A 171 4.45 -7.27 5.71
C GLN A 171 4.56 -8.53 4.87
N ARG A 172 3.41 -9.06 4.45
CA ARG A 172 3.33 -10.06 3.39
C ARG A 172 2.71 -9.42 2.16
N ILE A 173 3.37 -9.54 1.01
CA ILE A 173 2.88 -9.07 -0.28
C ILE A 173 2.74 -10.27 -1.21
N THR A 174 1.55 -10.48 -1.78
CA THR A 174 1.37 -11.44 -2.86
C THR A 174 1.41 -10.74 -4.21
N PHE A 175 1.88 -11.45 -5.24
CA PHE A 175 1.79 -11.05 -6.64
C PHE A 175 0.91 -12.10 -7.34
N ASN A 176 -0.39 -11.82 -7.45
CA ASN A 176 -1.38 -12.78 -7.93
C ASN A 176 -1.46 -12.80 -9.46
N TYR A 177 -1.10 -11.69 -10.11
CA TYR A 177 -1.03 -11.60 -11.56
C TYR A 177 -0.02 -10.52 -11.98
N LEU A 178 0.53 -10.70 -13.18
CA LEU A 178 1.31 -9.72 -13.91
C LEU A 178 0.93 -9.82 -15.39
N THR A 179 0.47 -8.72 -15.96
CA THR A 179 -0.03 -8.67 -17.34
C THR A 179 0.65 -7.53 -18.07
N LYS A 180 1.15 -7.82 -19.28
CA LYS A 180 1.60 -6.78 -20.20
C LYS A 180 0.38 -6.03 -20.75
N GLN A 181 0.41 -4.71 -20.67
CA GLN A 181 -0.62 -3.84 -21.21
C GLN A 181 -0.14 -3.19 -22.52
N SER A 182 -1.08 -2.87 -23.39
CA SER A 182 -0.84 -2.06 -24.59
C SER A 182 -1.45 -0.69 -24.37
N HIS A 183 -0.67 0.37 -24.56
CA HIS A 183 -1.21 1.73 -24.55
C HIS A 183 -1.85 2.04 -25.90
N ILE A 184 -3.00 2.69 -25.88
CA ILE A 184 -3.64 3.25 -27.07
C ILE A 184 -3.52 4.75 -26.94
N ALA A 185 -2.86 5.40 -27.91
CA ALA A 185 -2.76 6.86 -27.92
C ALA A 185 -4.18 7.45 -27.96
N ARG A 186 -4.50 8.29 -26.97
CA ARG A 186 -5.74 9.06 -26.99
C ARG A 186 -5.67 10.04 -28.15
N LYS A 187 -6.41 9.76 -29.23
CA LYS A 187 -6.57 10.72 -30.33
C LYS A 187 -7.50 11.82 -29.87
N MET A 188 -6.98 13.04 -29.81
CA MET A 188 -7.82 14.22 -29.72
C MET A 188 -8.42 14.48 -31.09
N GLY A 189 -9.74 14.65 -31.13
CA GLY A 189 -10.44 14.97 -32.38
C GLY A 189 -10.18 16.42 -32.79
N ASP A 190 -10.54 16.77 -34.02
CA ASP A 190 -10.34 18.11 -34.59
C ASP A 190 -11.22 19.20 -33.92
N SER A 191 -12.10 18.80 -33.00
CA SER A 191 -13.01 19.66 -32.25
C SER A 191 -12.50 20.06 -30.86
N VAL A 192 -11.22 19.83 -30.54
CA VAL A 192 -10.64 20.36 -29.30
C VAL A 192 -10.69 21.90 -29.36
N PRO A 193 -11.38 22.58 -28.43
CA PRO A 193 -11.42 24.04 -28.40
C PRO A 193 -10.00 24.61 -28.25
N PRO A 194 -9.67 25.74 -28.90
CA PRO A 194 -8.37 26.37 -28.72
C PRO A 194 -8.18 26.73 -27.24
N ALA A 195 -7.09 26.25 -26.64
CA ALA A 195 -6.68 26.66 -25.31
C ALA A 195 -5.90 27.98 -25.41
N ALA A 196 -6.48 29.08 -24.93
CA ALA A 196 -5.84 30.39 -24.92
C ALA A 196 -4.93 30.63 -23.70
N GLY A 197 -4.89 29.68 -22.76
CA GLY A 197 -4.14 29.80 -21.50
C GLY A 197 -2.66 29.49 -21.68
N GLN A 198 -1.80 30.30 -21.08
CA GLN A 198 -0.35 30.06 -20.98
C GLN A 198 0.04 29.16 -19.80
N VAL A 199 -0.93 28.83 -18.93
CA VAL A 199 -0.75 27.97 -17.76
C VAL A 199 -0.68 26.52 -18.20
N THR A 200 0.42 25.86 -17.86
CA THR A 200 0.70 24.45 -18.11
C THR A 200 0.38 23.61 -16.87
N THR A 201 0.33 22.28 -17.03
CA THR A 201 0.16 21.37 -15.87
C THR A 201 1.26 21.53 -14.82
N ARG A 202 2.46 21.99 -15.22
CA ARG A 202 3.58 22.25 -14.32
C ARG A 202 3.32 23.46 -13.42
N ASP A 203 2.63 24.48 -13.93
CA ASP A 203 2.36 25.72 -13.18
C ASP A 203 1.36 25.52 -12.02
N LEU A 204 0.67 24.38 -11.99
CA LEU A 204 -0.22 23.98 -10.89
C LEU A 204 0.51 23.24 -9.76
N VAL A 205 1.79 22.94 -9.93
CA VAL A 205 2.61 22.25 -8.93
C VAL A 205 3.66 23.23 -8.42
N GLU A 206 3.60 23.58 -7.13
CA GLU A 206 4.66 24.39 -6.54
C GLU A 206 6.00 23.66 -6.67
N GLU A 207 7.07 24.39 -7.01
CA GLU A 207 8.37 23.82 -7.31
C GLU A 207 8.92 22.93 -6.18
N ARG A 208 8.58 23.25 -4.92
CA ARG A 208 8.91 22.44 -3.74
C ARG A 208 8.32 21.02 -3.72
N TYR A 209 7.37 20.72 -4.60
CA TYR A 209 6.73 19.40 -4.72
C TYR A 209 7.23 18.60 -5.94
N LEU A 210 8.13 19.16 -6.76
CA LEU A 210 8.71 18.44 -7.89
C LEU A 210 9.90 17.61 -7.41
N LEU A 211 9.90 16.31 -7.75
CA LEU A 211 11.05 15.44 -7.58
C LEU A 211 12.17 15.95 -8.53
N THR A 212 13.29 16.36 -7.96
CA THR A 212 14.49 16.85 -8.70
C THR A 212 15.34 15.70 -9.20
#